data_AF-A0A2T7VT72-F1
#
_entry.id   AF-A0A2T7VT72-F1
#
_cell.length_a   1.000
_cell.length_b   1.000
_cell.length_c   1.000
_cell.angle_alpha   90.00
_cell.angle_beta   90.00
_cell.angle_gamma   90.00
#
_symmetry.space_group_name_H-M   'P 1'
#
loop_
_entity.id
_entity.type
_entity.pdbx_description
1 polymer ?
#
loop_
_entity_poly.entity_id
_entity_poly.type
_entity_poly.pdbx_seq_one_letter_code
_entity_poly.pdbx_strand_id
1 'polypeptide(L)'
;MMIAPLLALALQAAAPAVPPVVSAASPLLGPIGQQALPARGCAAYLWSTADRQLVAMASVDRATLRVSVGGKTLDLARSAVSGTAPLGFAASTEYRGEGMSARLTMDVVQQEGLTAGARVPSGALQIDRPGADGVVVPVAGLIGCAA
;
A
#
# COMPACT_ATOMS: atom_id res chain seq x y z
N MET A 1 34.76 -53.02 43.33
CA MET A 1 33.48 -52.54 42.76
C MET A 1 33.78 -51.28 41.95
N MET A 2 33.66 -51.32 40.62
CA MET A 2 33.82 -50.14 39.76
C MET A 2 32.56 -49.99 38.91
N ILE A 3 31.93 -48.83 39.01
CA ILE A 3 30.68 -48.45 38.35
C ILE A 3 31.02 -47.91 36.96
N ALA A 4 30.52 -48.55 35.91
CA ALA A 4 30.64 -48.08 34.53
C ALA A 4 29.54 -47.05 34.23
N PRO A 5 29.84 -45.87 33.67
CA PRO A 5 28.81 -44.93 33.28
C PRO A 5 28.29 -45.26 31.88
N LEU A 6 26.97 -45.39 31.76
CA LEU A 6 26.23 -45.51 30.52
C LEU A 6 26.31 -44.17 29.74
N LEU A 7 26.91 -44.21 28.55
CA LEU A 7 26.83 -43.14 27.57
C LEU A 7 25.41 -43.06 27.01
N ALA A 8 24.65 -42.06 27.44
CA ALA A 8 23.38 -41.68 26.81
C ALA A 8 23.69 -40.93 25.50
N LEU A 9 23.50 -41.59 24.36
CA LEU A 9 23.47 -40.93 23.05
C LEU A 9 22.19 -40.08 22.96
N ALA A 10 22.34 -38.76 23.04
CA ALA A 10 21.28 -37.81 22.73
C ALA A 10 21.07 -37.76 21.21
N LEU A 11 19.99 -38.38 20.73
CA LEU A 11 19.55 -38.31 19.34
C LEU A 11 18.86 -36.95 19.13
N GLN A 12 19.61 -35.94 18.69
CA GLN A 12 19.05 -34.65 18.29
C GLN A 12 18.39 -34.78 16.92
N ALA A 13 17.06 -34.91 16.93
CA ALA A 13 16.24 -34.81 15.74
C ALA A 13 16.40 -33.41 15.14
N ALA A 14 17.03 -33.32 13.97
CA ALA A 14 17.10 -32.09 13.20
C ALA A 14 15.69 -31.70 12.73
N ALA A 15 15.16 -30.60 13.24
CA ALA A 15 13.90 -30.05 12.78
C ALA A 15 14.04 -29.59 11.30
N PRO A 16 13.04 -29.84 10.44
CA PRO A 16 13.07 -29.40 9.05
C PRO A 16 13.16 -27.87 8.99
N ALA A 17 14.13 -27.35 8.22
CA ALA A 17 14.28 -25.93 7.98
C ALA A 17 13.09 -25.42 7.15
N VAL A 18 12.28 -24.54 7.73
CA VAL A 18 11.20 -23.85 7.01
C VAL A 18 11.86 -22.85 6.04
N PRO A 19 11.56 -22.90 4.73
CA PRO A 19 12.12 -21.94 3.79
C PRO A 19 11.69 -20.52 4.17
N PRO A 20 12.56 -19.51 3.99
CA PRO A 20 12.22 -18.13 4.31
C PRO A 20 11.03 -17.69 3.47
N VAL A 21 10.01 -17.13 4.12
CA VAL A 21 8.89 -16.48 3.45
C VAL A 21 9.43 -15.23 2.76
N VAL A 22 9.66 -15.32 1.45
CA VAL A 22 9.94 -14.15 0.62
C VAL A 22 8.72 -13.25 0.65
N SER A 23 8.87 -12.05 1.23
CA SER A 23 7.82 -11.05 1.28
C SER A 23 7.37 -10.73 -0.16
N ALA A 24 6.06 -10.81 -0.42
CA ALA A 24 5.44 -10.53 -1.71
C ALA A 24 5.36 -9.01 -1.99
N ALA A 25 6.45 -8.29 -1.71
CA ALA A 25 6.55 -6.87 -2.01
C ALA A 25 6.43 -6.66 -3.52
N SER A 26 5.72 -5.60 -3.93
CA SER A 26 5.64 -5.24 -5.35
C SER A 26 7.05 -4.91 -5.85
N PRO A 27 7.54 -5.54 -6.94
CA PRO A 27 8.83 -5.17 -7.50
C PRO A 27 8.82 -3.78 -8.13
N LEU A 28 7.63 -3.20 -8.39
CA LEU A 28 7.47 -1.91 -9.05
C LEU A 28 7.22 -0.76 -8.08
N LEU A 29 6.29 -0.95 -7.14
CA LEU A 29 5.87 0.09 -6.20
C LEU A 29 6.72 0.03 -4.93
N GLY A 30 7.40 1.13 -4.63
CA GLY A 30 8.18 1.32 -3.42
C GLY A 30 7.46 2.17 -2.37
N PRO A 31 8.05 2.32 -1.18
CA PRO A 31 7.53 3.21 -0.17
C PRO A 31 7.66 4.68 -0.61
N ILE A 32 6.66 5.50 -0.28
CA ILE A 32 6.71 6.96 -0.47
C ILE A 32 7.25 7.71 0.76
N GLY A 33 7.60 6.98 1.82
CA GLY A 33 8.03 7.55 3.09
C GLY A 33 6.89 8.25 3.84
N GLN A 34 7.19 8.87 4.98
CA GLN A 34 6.18 9.57 5.79
C GLN A 34 5.53 10.71 4.99
N GLN A 35 4.21 10.77 5.03
CA GLN A 35 3.43 11.84 4.40
C GLN A 35 2.76 12.72 5.45
N ALA A 36 2.70 14.02 5.18
CA ALA A 36 1.98 14.97 6.02
C ALA A 36 0.48 15.02 5.66
N LEU A 37 -0.34 15.46 6.61
CA LEU A 37 -1.71 15.91 6.34
C LEU A 37 -1.66 17.15 5.42
N PRO A 38 -2.45 17.22 4.33
CA PRO A 38 -2.52 18.44 3.55
C PRO A 38 -3.06 19.59 4.41
N ALA A 39 -2.68 20.82 4.07
CA ALA A 39 -3.12 22.01 4.80
C ALA A 39 -4.63 22.28 4.69
N ARG A 40 -5.28 21.71 3.68
CA ARG A 40 -6.72 21.76 3.43
C ARG A 40 -7.17 20.53 2.64
N GLY A 41 -8.44 20.19 2.77
CA GLY A 41 -9.07 19.08 2.08
C GLY A 41 -8.61 17.72 2.58
N CYS A 42 -8.94 16.67 1.83
CA CYS A 42 -8.72 15.29 2.23
C CYS A 42 -7.58 14.63 1.45
N ALA A 43 -6.90 13.69 2.12
CA ALA A 43 -5.96 12.77 1.50
C ALA A 43 -6.18 11.33 1.97
N ALA A 44 -6.11 10.38 1.03
CA ALA A 44 -6.09 8.95 1.31
C ALA A 44 -4.63 8.48 1.37
N TYR A 45 -4.25 7.88 2.48
CA TYR A 45 -2.95 7.27 2.72
C TYR A 45 -3.11 5.76 2.57
N LEU A 46 -2.35 5.16 1.65
CA LEU A 46 -2.62 3.81 1.16
C LEU A 46 -1.39 2.93 1.34
N TRP A 47 -1.57 1.88 2.11
CA TRP A 47 -0.56 0.86 2.36
C TRP A 47 -0.83 -0.37 1.50
N SER A 48 0.23 -0.95 0.98
CA SER A 48 0.18 -2.28 0.37
C SER A 48 -0.26 -3.30 1.43
N THR A 49 -1.23 -4.15 1.11
CA THR A 49 -1.68 -5.17 2.05
C THR A 49 -0.72 -6.36 2.13
N ALA A 50 0.23 -6.47 1.21
CA ALA A 50 1.21 -7.57 1.16
C ALA A 50 2.36 -7.36 2.14
N ASP A 51 2.91 -6.14 2.21
CA ASP A 51 4.13 -5.81 2.96
C ASP A 51 3.97 -4.61 3.91
N ARG A 52 2.76 -4.03 3.98
CA ARG A 52 2.39 -2.91 4.86
C ARG A 52 3.23 -1.64 4.63
N GLN A 53 3.85 -1.49 3.46
CA GLN A 53 4.52 -0.25 3.09
C GLN A 53 3.51 0.81 2.66
N LEU A 54 3.73 2.07 3.03
CA LEU A 54 2.94 3.19 2.50
C LEU A 54 3.39 3.43 1.05
N VAL A 55 2.56 3.05 0.09
CA VAL A 55 2.92 3.03 -1.34
C VAL A 55 2.28 4.15 -2.14
N ALA A 56 1.20 4.75 -1.61
CA ALA A 56 0.50 5.82 -2.29
C ALA A 56 -0.16 6.83 -1.33
N MET A 57 -0.29 8.07 -1.80
CA MET A 57 -1.13 9.11 -1.20
C MET A 57 -1.93 9.81 -2.29
N ALA A 58 -3.27 9.69 -2.24
CA ALA A 58 -4.16 10.42 -3.14
C ALA A 58 -4.70 11.68 -2.46
N SER A 59 -4.58 12.84 -3.11
CA SER A 59 -5.02 14.14 -2.57
C SER A 59 -6.19 14.71 -3.38
N VAL A 60 -7.27 15.08 -2.70
CA VAL A 60 -8.46 15.68 -3.32
C VAL A 60 -8.13 17.08 -3.85
N ASP A 61 -7.61 17.96 -3.00
CA ASP A 61 -7.38 19.37 -3.31
C ASP A 61 -6.29 19.58 -4.37
N ARG A 62 -5.21 18.80 -4.31
CA ARG A 62 -4.16 18.85 -5.34
C ARG A 62 -4.56 18.09 -6.60
N ALA A 63 -5.59 17.24 -6.54
CA ALA A 63 -5.97 16.33 -7.60
C ALA A 63 -4.78 15.47 -8.09
N THR A 64 -3.96 14.98 -7.15
CA THR A 64 -2.74 14.20 -7.43
C THR A 64 -2.72 12.86 -6.72
N LEU A 65 -2.06 11.89 -7.34
CA LEU A 65 -1.65 10.65 -6.71
C LEU A 65 -0.12 10.63 -6.59
N ARG A 66 0.38 10.63 -5.35
CA ARG A 66 1.79 10.40 -5.05
C ARG A 66 2.09 8.90 -5.00
N VAL A 67 3.09 8.45 -5.74
CA VAL A 67 3.59 7.06 -5.74
C VAL A 67 5.11 7.03 -5.78
N SER A 68 5.71 5.90 -5.42
CA SER A 68 7.14 5.65 -5.64
C SER A 68 7.31 4.51 -6.62
N VAL A 69 7.89 4.78 -7.79
CA VAL A 69 8.10 3.80 -8.86
C VAL A 69 9.58 3.77 -9.18
N GLY A 70 10.20 2.58 -9.09
CA GLY A 70 11.65 2.44 -9.31
C GLY A 70 12.50 3.30 -8.37
N GLY A 71 12.05 3.46 -7.12
CA GLY A 71 12.74 4.24 -6.08
C GLY A 71 12.58 5.75 -6.20
N LYS A 72 11.82 6.26 -7.18
CA LYS A 72 11.53 7.69 -7.33
C LYS A 72 10.11 8.00 -6.92
N THR A 73 9.95 8.94 -5.99
CA THR A 73 8.64 9.48 -5.64
C THR A 73 8.22 10.55 -6.64
N LEU A 74 7.00 10.42 -7.17
CA LEU A 74 6.43 11.34 -8.16
C LEU A 74 4.93 11.54 -7.91
N ASP A 75 4.41 12.67 -8.35
CA ASP A 75 3.00 13.04 -8.27
C ASP A 75 2.37 12.94 -9.66
N LEU A 76 1.42 12.03 -9.83
CA LEU A 76 0.62 11.88 -11.05
C LEU A 76 -0.61 12.78 -10.96
N ALA A 77 -0.94 13.48 -12.06
CA ALA A 77 -2.10 14.36 -12.13
C ALA A 77 -3.37 13.57 -12.44
N ARG A 78 -4.47 13.86 -11.76
CA ARG A 78 -5.78 13.25 -12.04
C ARG A 78 -6.23 13.60 -13.44
N SER A 79 -6.59 12.57 -14.22
CA SER A 79 -7.06 12.72 -15.60
C SER A 79 -8.53 12.34 -15.79
N ALA A 80 -9.07 11.46 -14.95
CA ALA A 80 -10.48 11.08 -15.01
C ALA A 80 -10.97 10.56 -13.65
N VAL A 81 -12.28 10.59 -13.45
CA VAL A 81 -12.98 10.02 -12.29
C VAL A 81 -14.21 9.27 -12.76
N SER A 82 -14.58 8.21 -12.05
CA SER A 82 -15.86 7.54 -12.22
C SER A 82 -16.43 7.07 -10.89
N GLY A 83 -17.75 7.16 -10.77
CA GLY A 83 -18.47 6.91 -9.52
C GLY A 83 -18.16 7.95 -8.43
N THR A 84 -18.83 7.81 -7.30
CA THR A 84 -18.73 8.72 -6.16
C THR A 84 -18.34 7.97 -4.91
N ALA A 85 -17.44 8.53 -4.11
CA ALA A 85 -17.11 8.06 -2.77
C ALA A 85 -17.18 9.24 -1.78
N PRO A 86 -17.32 8.98 -0.47
CA PRO A 86 -17.26 10.03 0.55
C PRO A 86 -15.99 10.90 0.49
N LEU A 87 -16.07 12.08 1.13
CA LEU A 87 -14.92 12.97 1.38
C LEU A 87 -14.23 13.51 0.11
N GLY A 88 -14.98 13.66 -0.98
CA GLY A 88 -14.49 14.24 -2.25
C GLY A 88 -13.70 13.27 -3.12
N PHE A 89 -13.65 11.99 -2.76
CA PHE A 89 -13.07 10.94 -3.58
C PHE A 89 -14.09 10.39 -4.61
N ALA A 90 -13.58 9.71 -5.62
CA ALA A 90 -14.37 8.91 -6.55
C ALA A 90 -14.14 7.42 -6.27
N ALA A 91 -15.08 6.56 -6.68
CA ALA A 91 -14.94 5.12 -6.55
C ALA A 91 -13.74 4.61 -7.37
N SER A 92 -13.52 5.18 -8.55
CA SER A 92 -12.32 4.98 -9.36
C SER A 92 -11.78 6.31 -9.87
N THR A 93 -10.46 6.50 -9.80
CA THR A 93 -9.76 7.69 -10.30
C THR A 93 -8.58 7.27 -11.17
N GLU A 94 -8.47 7.88 -12.35
CA GLU A 94 -7.30 7.75 -13.22
C GLU A 94 -6.36 8.93 -13.03
N TYR A 95 -5.06 8.62 -13.02
CA TYR A 95 -3.97 9.59 -12.95
C TYR A 95 -2.97 9.33 -14.08
N ARG A 96 -2.31 10.39 -14.56
CA ARG A 96 -1.29 10.33 -15.61
C ARG A 96 -0.15 11.31 -15.31
N GLY A 97 1.05 10.98 -15.76
CA GLY A 97 2.26 11.80 -15.58
C GLY A 97 3.51 10.95 -15.81
N GLU A 98 4.65 11.59 -16.11
CA GLU A 98 5.94 10.89 -16.27
C GLU A 98 5.90 9.66 -17.21
N GLY A 99 5.09 9.73 -18.27
CA GLY A 99 4.93 8.65 -19.25
C GLY A 99 4.21 7.40 -18.73
N MET A 100 3.52 7.47 -17.59
CA MET A 100 2.77 6.36 -17.00
C MET A 100 1.33 6.75 -16.67
N SER A 101 0.48 5.73 -16.50
CA SER A 101 -0.88 5.89 -15.98
C SER A 101 -1.08 5.06 -14.72
N ALA A 102 -1.92 5.56 -13.83
CA ALA A 102 -2.36 4.86 -12.64
C ALA A 102 -3.88 4.86 -12.54
N ARG A 103 -4.46 3.75 -12.09
CA ARG A 103 -5.86 3.67 -11.71
C ARG A 103 -5.96 3.29 -10.24
N LEU A 104 -6.63 4.13 -9.46
CA LEU A 104 -6.92 3.87 -8.07
C LEU A 104 -8.41 3.62 -7.92
N THR A 105 -8.77 2.43 -7.43
CA THR A 105 -10.13 2.08 -7.04
C THR A 105 -10.15 1.84 -5.53
N MET A 106 -11.13 2.39 -4.83
CA MET A 106 -11.19 2.31 -3.36
C MET A 106 -12.63 2.21 -2.87
N ASP A 107 -12.80 1.43 -1.81
CA ASP A 107 -13.99 1.50 -0.97
C ASP A 107 -13.71 2.44 0.19
N VAL A 108 -14.56 3.44 0.40
CA VAL A 108 -14.40 4.41 1.49
C VAL A 108 -15.56 4.25 2.46
N VAL A 109 -15.23 3.98 3.72
CA VAL A 109 -16.19 3.73 4.79
C VAL A 109 -15.99 4.72 5.92
N GLN A 110 -17.06 5.45 6.25
CA GLN A 110 -17.10 6.24 7.48
C GLN A 110 -17.13 5.30 8.68
N GLN A 111 -16.19 5.49 9.61
CA GLN A 111 -16.13 4.72 10.84
C GLN A 111 -16.47 5.62 12.02
N GLU A 112 -17.24 5.09 12.97
CA GLU A 112 -17.45 5.75 14.26
C GLU A 112 -16.11 6.08 14.93
N GLY A 113 -16.01 7.29 15.48
CA GLY A 113 -14.79 7.82 16.06
C GLY A 113 -13.83 8.54 15.10
N LEU A 114 -14.07 8.54 13.78
CA LEU A 114 -13.33 9.35 12.82
C LEU A 114 -14.14 10.58 12.40
N THR A 115 -13.89 11.72 13.05
CA THR A 115 -14.64 12.97 12.81
C THR A 115 -14.17 13.71 11.55
N ALA A 116 -12.87 13.62 11.24
CA ALA A 116 -12.24 14.30 10.10
C ALA A 116 -11.48 13.30 9.21
N GLY A 117 -12.15 12.18 8.89
CA GLY A 117 -11.52 11.11 8.12
C GLY A 117 -12.44 9.93 7.90
N ALA A 118 -11.93 8.95 7.16
CA ALA A 118 -12.59 7.69 6.86
C ALA A 118 -11.58 6.55 6.84
N ARG A 119 -12.07 5.32 6.73
CA ARG A 119 -11.24 4.16 6.43
C ARG A 119 -11.37 3.78 4.96
N VAL A 120 -10.29 3.24 4.44
CA VAL A 120 -10.25 2.54 3.15
C VAL A 120 -9.99 1.06 3.47
N PRO A 121 -11.03 0.25 3.74
CA PRO A 121 -10.83 -1.17 4.08
C PRO A 121 -10.20 -1.97 2.94
N SER A 122 -10.51 -1.60 1.70
CA SER A 122 -10.06 -2.26 0.48
C SER A 122 -9.90 -1.26 -0.67
N GLY A 123 -8.94 -1.56 -1.54
CA GLY A 123 -8.71 -0.84 -2.77
C GLY A 123 -7.67 -1.55 -3.63
N ALA A 124 -7.53 -1.07 -4.86
CA ALA A 124 -6.55 -1.56 -5.81
C ALA A 124 -5.87 -0.37 -6.49
N LEU A 125 -4.55 -0.40 -6.52
CA LEU A 125 -3.74 0.53 -7.29
C LEU A 125 -3.12 -0.21 -8.47
N GLN A 126 -3.57 0.12 -9.67
CA GLN A 126 -2.97 -0.33 -10.92
C GLN A 126 -2.00 0.73 -11.44
N ILE A 127 -0.83 0.32 -11.89
CA ILE A 127 0.16 1.16 -12.58
C ILE A 127 0.47 0.51 -13.93
N ASP A 128 0.35 1.28 -15.00
CA ASP A 128 0.68 0.87 -16.36
C ASP A 128 1.77 1.78 -16.92
N ARG A 129 2.79 1.18 -17.52
CA ARG A 129 3.89 1.88 -18.20
C ARG A 129 4.01 1.34 -19.62
N PRO A 130 4.06 2.21 -20.66
CA PRO A 130 4.25 1.76 -22.03
C PRO A 130 5.49 0.89 -22.18
N GLY A 131 5.36 -0.25 -22.86
CA GLY A 131 6.47 -1.18 -23.12
C GLY A 131 6.93 -2.00 -21.91
N ALA A 132 6.18 -2.00 -20.80
CA ALA A 132 6.43 -2.82 -19.62
C ALA A 132 5.14 -3.45 -19.11
N ASP A 133 5.27 -4.45 -18.23
CA ASP A 133 4.13 -5.07 -17.58
C ASP A 133 3.43 -4.07 -16.65
N GLY A 134 2.09 -4.10 -16.68
CA GLY A 134 1.26 -3.44 -15.68
C GLY A 134 1.29 -4.22 -14.36
N VAL A 135 1.16 -3.51 -13.24
CA VAL A 135 1.03 -4.14 -11.92
C VAL A 135 -0.26 -3.69 -11.26
N VAL A 136 -0.88 -4.59 -10.50
CA VAL A 136 -1.99 -4.27 -9.61
C VAL A 136 -1.55 -4.61 -8.19
N VAL A 137 -1.61 -3.61 -7.30
CA VAL A 137 -1.26 -3.76 -5.89
C VAL A 137 -2.53 -3.56 -5.05
N PRO A 138 -2.96 -4.58 -4.29
CA PRO A 138 -4.02 -4.41 -3.31
C PRO A 138 -3.57 -3.45 -2.21
N VAL A 139 -4.43 -2.49 -1.88
CA VAL A 139 -4.14 -1.48 -0.87
C VAL A 139 -5.28 -1.37 0.13
N ALA A 140 -4.94 -0.95 1.35
CA ALA A 140 -5.87 -0.52 2.37
C ALA A 140 -5.33 0.73 3.05
N GLY A 141 -6.17 1.48 3.76
CA GLY A 141 -5.70 2.72 4.34
C GLY A 141 -6.69 3.55 5.12
N LEU A 142 -6.32 4.82 5.25
CA LEU A 142 -7.01 5.83 6.05
C LEU A 142 -7.10 7.12 5.25
N ILE A 143 -8.19 7.84 5.42
CA ILE A 143 -8.37 9.19 4.91
C ILE A 143 -8.29 10.14 6.10
N GLY A 144 -7.49 11.19 5.95
CA GLY A 144 -7.46 12.34 6.86
C GLY A 144 -7.85 13.61 6.12
N CYS A 145 -8.61 14.48 6.77
CA CYS A 145 -9.05 15.76 6.22
C CYS A 145 -8.64 16.93 7.12
N ALA A 146 -8.27 18.03 6.49
CA ALA A 146 -8.05 19.32 7.15
C ALA A 146 -9.09 20.34 6.65
N ALA A 147 -9.55 21.21 7.55
CA ALA A 147 -10.47 22.30 7.25
C ALA A 147 -9.71 23.57 6.86
#